data_AF-A0A0E3LHJ9-F1
#
_entry.id   AF-A0A0E3LHJ9-F1
#
_cell.length_a   1.000
_cell.length_b   1.000
_cell.length_c   1.000
_cell.angle_alpha   90.00
_cell.angle_beta   90.00
_cell.angle_gamma   90.00
#
_symmetry.space_group_name_H-M   'P 1'
#
loop_
_entity.id
_entity.type
_entity.pdbx_description
1 polymer ?
#
loop_
_entity_poly.entity_id
_entity_poly.type
_entity_poly.pdbx_seq_one_letter_code
_entity_poly.pdbx_strand_id
1 'polypeptide(L)' 'MFRILGRYEIIPEEFAEKFSFSAGFRNILVHVYEEVDLDILRKLLAENLRDFDIFAFYAAEYAAKLAE' A
#
# COMPACT_ATOMS: atom_id res chain seq x y z
N MET A 1 -7.95 1.54 -6.36
CA MET A 1 -8.47 1.63 -4.98
C MET A 1 -7.79 2.75 -4.20
N PHE A 2 -6.49 2.67 -3.87
CA PHE A 2 -5.81 3.68 -3.02
C PHE A 2 -5.97 5.14 -3.49
N ARG A 3 -5.85 5.41 -4.80
CA ARG A 3 -6.13 6.74 -5.38
C ARG A 3 -7.53 7.29 -5.07
N ILE A 4 -8.53 6.41 -4.91
CA ILE A 4 -9.89 6.82 -4.53
C ILE A 4 -9.88 7.36 -3.10
N LEU A 5 -9.19 6.67 -2.18
CA LEU A 5 -9.04 7.12 -0.79
C LEU A 5 -8.33 8.47 -0.72
N GLY A 6 -7.32 8.70 -1.58
CA GLY A 6 -6.67 10.00 -1.74
C GLY A 6 -7.62 11.11 -2.16
N ARG A 7 -8.45 10.86 -3.19
CA ARG A 7 -9.44 11.84 -3.66
C ARG A 7 -10.52 12.20 -2.63
N TYR A 8 -10.82 11.30 -1.70
CA TYR A 8 -11.76 11.56 -0.59
C TYR A 8 -11.04 12.04 0.68
N GLU A 9 -9.75 12.39 0.58
CA GLU A 9 -8.94 12.92 1.69
C GLU A 9 -8.86 11.98 2.90
N ILE A 10 -9.10 10.68 2.69
CA ILE A 10 -8.99 9.64 3.72
C ILE A 10 -7.51 9.36 4.02
N ILE A 11 -6.68 9.43 2.99
CA ILE A 11 -5.21 9.36 3.07
C ILE A 11 -4.62 10.50 2.22
N PRO A 12 -3.39 10.99 2.46
CA PRO A 12 -2.79 12.03 1.64
C PRO A 12 -2.70 11.61 0.16
N GLU A 13 -3.01 12.51 -0.76
CA GLU A 13 -3.09 12.18 -2.20
C GLU A 13 -1.75 11.70 -2.76
N GLU A 14 -0.64 12.36 -2.43
CA GLU A 14 0.71 11.94 -2.83
C GLU A 14 1.04 10.53 -2.30
N PHE A 15 0.63 10.24 -1.08
CA PHE A 15 0.79 8.91 -0.48
C PHE A 15 -0.10 7.88 -1.18
N ALA A 16 -1.34 8.23 -1.52
CA ALA A 16 -2.26 7.36 -2.25
C ALA A 16 -1.70 6.96 -3.62
N GLU A 17 -1.04 7.89 -4.32
CA GLU A 17 -0.41 7.67 -5.60
C GLU A 17 0.77 6.71 -5.47
N LYS A 18 1.69 6.98 -4.52
CA LYS A 18 2.83 6.11 -4.21
C LYS A 18 2.40 4.72 -3.77
N PHE A 19 1.46 4.63 -2.82
CA PHE A 19 1.02 3.37 -2.23
C PHE A 19 0.20 2.51 -3.21
N SER A 20 -0.34 3.10 -4.27
CA SER A 20 -1.10 2.37 -5.29
C SER A 20 -0.34 1.22 -5.94
N PHE A 21 0.99 1.32 -6.02
CA PHE A 21 1.88 0.29 -6.55
C PHE A 21 1.86 -1.00 -5.72
N SER A 22 1.53 -0.92 -4.42
CA SER A 22 1.40 -2.10 -3.56
C SER A 22 0.34 -3.09 -4.06
N ALA A 23 -0.74 -2.59 -4.68
CA ALA A 23 -1.79 -3.44 -5.25
C ALA A 23 -1.28 -4.26 -6.44
N GLY A 24 -0.40 -3.67 -7.26
CA GLY A 24 0.23 -4.35 -8.40
C GLY A 24 1.28 -5.37 -7.95
N PHE A 25 2.03 -5.06 -6.89
CA PHE A 25 3.02 -5.97 -6.31
C PHE A 25 2.39 -7.30 -5.85
N ARG A 26 1.21 -7.25 -5.23
CA ARG A 26 0.45 -8.47 -4.87
C ARG A 26 0.22 -9.38 -6.08
N ASN A 27 -0.03 -8.82 -7.27
CA ASN A 27 -0.25 -9.62 -8.48
C ASN A 27 1.04 -10.23 -9.01
N ILE A 28 2.17 -9.53 -8.91
CA ILE A 28 3.49 -10.08 -9.28
C ILE A 28 3.82 -11.26 -8.37
N LEU A 29 3.64 -11.10 -7.05
CA LEU A 29 3.85 -12.19 -6.10
C LEU A 29 3.01 -13.40 -6.46
N VAL A 30 1.70 -13.24 -6.62
CA VAL A 30 0.77 -14.36 -6.83
C VAL A 30 0.96 -15.07 -8.18
N HIS A 31 1.32 -14.34 -9.24
CA HIS A 31 1.36 -14.90 -10.59
C HIS A 31 2.75 -15.28 -11.10
N VAL A 32 3.83 -14.82 -10.46
CA VAL A 32 5.20 -14.95 -11.02
C VAL A 32 6.12 -15.74 -10.09
N TYR A 33 5.60 -16.52 -9.14
CA TYR A 33 6.41 -17.23 -8.13
C TYR A 33 7.56 -18.09 -8.70
N GLU A 34 7.47 -18.58 -9.95
CA GLU A 34 8.53 -19.35 -10.60
C GLU A 34 9.66 -18.49 -11.21
N GLU A 35 9.41 -17.20 -11.49
CA GLU A 35 10.38 -16.27 -12.12
C GLU A 35 10.75 -15.05 -11.23
N VAL A 36 10.17 -14.92 -10.03
CA VAL A 36 10.48 -13.79 -9.14
C VAL A 36 11.92 -13.89 -8.64
N ASP A 37 12.74 -12.92 -9.04
CA ASP A 37 14.06 -12.66 -8.49
C ASP A 37 13.94 -12.30 -6.99
N LEU A 38 14.51 -13.17 -6.14
CA LEU A 38 14.48 -13.03 -4.68
C LEU A 38 15.18 -11.77 -4.18
N ASP A 39 16.13 -11.20 -4.92
CA ASP A 39 16.79 -9.96 -4.54
C ASP A 39 15.91 -8.75 -4.82
N ILE A 40 15.15 -8.77 -5.93
CA ILE A 40 14.09 -7.78 -6.21
C ILE A 40 13.02 -7.85 -5.12
N LEU A 41 12.58 -9.06 -4.76
CA LEU A 41 11.61 -9.28 -3.69
C LEU A 41 12.11 -8.73 -2.35
N ARG A 42 13.36 -9.06 -1.98
CA ARG A 42 13.96 -8.63 -0.72
C ARG A 42 14.10 -7.11 -0.66
N LYS A 43 14.47 -6.46 -1.77
CA LYS A 43 14.54 -5.00 -1.85
C LYS A 43 13.17 -4.34 -1.69
N LEU A 44 12.15 -4.87 -2.37
CA LEU A 44 10.77 -4.41 -2.24
C LEU A 44 10.22 -4.55 -0.81
N LEU A 45 10.51 -5.68 -0.16
CA LEU A 45 10.15 -5.93 1.23
C LEU A 45 10.99 -5.12 2.22
N ALA A 46 12.22 -4.70 1.89
CA ALA A 46 13.03 -3.90 2.81
C ALA A 46 12.67 -2.41 2.77
N GLU A 47 12.37 -1.87 1.59
CA GLU A 47 12.28 -0.42 1.39
C GLU A 47 10.88 0.16 1.63
N ASN A 48 9.82 -0.65 1.54
CA ASN A 48 8.44 -0.14 1.52
C ASN A 48 7.53 -0.64 2.66
N LEU A 49 8.03 -1.44 3.61
CA LEU A 49 7.18 -1.96 4.70
C LEU A 49 6.55 -0.86 5.55
N ARG A 50 7.27 0.25 5.76
CA ARG A 50 6.76 1.39 6.53
C ARG A 50 5.54 2.06 5.89
N ASP A 51 5.37 1.94 4.58
CA ASP A 51 4.18 2.50 3.92
C ASP A 51 2.91 1.75 4.37
N PHE A 52 3.00 0.48 4.75
CA PHE A 52 1.85 -0.26 5.30
C PHE A 52 1.47 0.26 6.70
N ASP A 53 2.44 0.64 7.53
CA ASP A 53 2.16 1.26 8.84
C ASP A 53 1.47 2.61 8.67
N ILE A 54 1.93 3.42 7.71
CA ILE A 54 1.33 4.71 7.39
C ILE A 54 -0.11 4.51 6.89
N PHE A 55 -0.34 3.55 6.00
CA PHE A 55 -1.68 3.23 5.53
C PHE A 55 -2.59 2.75 6.68
N ALA A 56 -2.10 1.86 7.54
CA ALA A 56 -2.85 1.34 8.68
C ALA A 56 -3.24 2.45 9.66
N PHE A 57 -2.33 3.40 9.93
CA PHE A 57 -2.61 4.58 10.75
C PHE A 57 -3.80 5.38 10.19
N TYR A 58 -3.75 5.80 8.92
CA TYR A 58 -4.85 6.59 8.35
C TYR A 58 -6.16 5.81 8.26
N ALA A 59 -6.09 4.51 7.96
CA ALA A 59 -7.28 3.67 7.94
C ALA A 59 -7.94 3.58 9.32
N ALA A 60 -7.14 3.43 10.39
CA ALA A 60 -7.63 3.41 11.76
C ALA A 60 -8.23 4.76 12.18
N GLU A 61 -7.55 5.87 11.88
CA GLU A 61 -8.03 7.23 12.14
C GLU A 61 -9.39 7.48 11.46
N TYR A 62 -9.52 7.08 10.19
CA TYR A 62 -10.79 7.23 9.47
C TYR A 62 -11.89 6.32 10.02
N ALA A 63 -11.57 5.07 10.36
CA ALA A 63 -12.52 4.15 10.97
C ALA A 63 -13.04 4.65 12.33
N ALA A 64 -12.18 5.24 13.14
CA ALA A 64 -12.56 5.85 14.43
C ALA A 64 -13.56 7.00 14.23
N LYS A 65 -13.31 7.88 13.25
CA LYS A 65 -14.24 8.99 12.91
C LYS A 65 -15.62 8.53 12.44
N LEU A 66 -15.75 7.32 11.89
CA LEU A 66 -17.03 6.74 11.47
C LEU A 66 -17.82 6.10 12.64
N ALA A 67 -17.15 5.83 13.75
CA ALA A 67 -17.76 5.23 14.94
C ALA A 67 -18.28 6.28 15.94
N GLU A 68 -18.01 7.56 15.68
CA GLU A 68 -18.59 8.74 16.36
C GLU A 68 -19.89 9.18 15.68
#